data_AF-A0A934EBZ3-F1
#
_entry.id   AF-A0A934EBZ3-F1
#
_cell.length_a   1.000
_cell.length_b   1.000
_cell.length_c   1.000
_cell.angle_alpha   90.00
_cell.angle_beta   90.00
_cell.angle_gamma   90.00
#
_symmetry.space_group_name_H-M   'P 1'
#
loop_
_entity.id
_entity.type
_entity.pdbx_description
1 polymer ?
#
loop_
_entity_poly.entity_id
_entity_poly.type
_entity_poly.pdbx_seq_one_letter_code
_entity_poly.pdbx_strand_id
1 'polypeptide(L)'
;MNTGRLAWTLVLAAAAGPCWGQVPPPPAPKAAAVAEVKASTPAATLAELYPVEKMRDPFMKGSSGGSVDAESCKPEDFSIHLLVLKAMLKDPRVDFALLSDPCGASYVFSGGKLYRDAVAKKNVVSGVSGTMTMAQKTLTLQTAEKDVQVLRLGEEEEKEKESP
;
A
#
# COMPACT_ATOMS: atom_id res chain seq x y z
N MET A 1 -29.50 -26.25 -33.49
CA MET A 1 -29.61 -24.89 -34.06
C MET A 1 -29.33 -23.94 -32.89
N ASN A 2 -28.29 -23.11 -32.82
CA ASN A 2 -27.55 -22.39 -33.82
C ASN A 2 -26.11 -22.20 -33.31
N THR A 3 -25.14 -22.43 -34.19
CA THR A 3 -23.70 -22.35 -33.96
C THR A 3 -23.20 -20.94 -34.27
N GLY A 4 -22.47 -20.31 -33.35
CA GLY A 4 -21.82 -19.02 -33.59
C GLY A 4 -20.40 -18.99 -33.00
N ARG A 5 -19.43 -19.54 -33.73
CA ARG A 5 -18.00 -19.42 -33.41
C ARG A 5 -17.45 -18.20 -34.16
N LEU A 6 -17.07 -17.15 -33.44
CA LEU A 6 -16.35 -16.01 -34.00
C LEU A 6 -14.85 -16.24 -33.82
N ALA A 7 -14.17 -16.45 -34.94
CA ALA A 7 -12.72 -16.56 -35.05
C ALA A 7 -12.10 -15.18 -34.82
N TRP A 8 -11.13 -15.09 -33.90
CA TRP A 8 -10.30 -13.91 -33.72
C TRP A 8 -8.91 -14.23 -34.29
N THR A 9 -8.55 -13.50 -35.34
CA THR A 9 -7.27 -13.53 -36.03
C THR A 9 -6.17 -12.96 -35.15
N LEU A 10 -5.12 -13.75 -34.96
CA LEU A 10 -3.88 -13.39 -34.28
C LEU A 10 -2.93 -12.74 -35.29
N VAL A 11 -2.59 -11.46 -35.11
CA VAL A 11 -1.54 -10.79 -35.89
C VAL A 11 -0.26 -10.82 -35.08
N LEU A 12 0.72 -11.56 -35.59
CA LEU A 12 2.08 -11.69 -35.08
C LEU A 12 2.96 -10.63 -35.77
N ALA A 13 3.42 -9.63 -35.03
CA ALA A 13 4.40 -8.66 -35.51
C ALA A 13 5.75 -8.90 -34.83
N ALA A 14 6.78 -9.10 -35.63
CA ALA A 14 8.14 -9.41 -35.24
C ALA A 14 9.10 -8.26 -35.59
N ALA A 15 10.20 -8.21 -34.82
CA ALA A 15 11.56 -7.79 -35.18
C ALA A 15 12.09 -6.41 -34.76
N ALA A 16 13.30 -6.50 -34.16
CA ALA A 16 14.48 -5.62 -34.18
C ALA A 16 14.35 -4.19 -33.57
N GLY A 17 15.23 -3.72 -32.69
CA GLY A 17 16.49 -4.21 -32.11
C GLY A 17 17.10 -3.10 -31.21
N PRO A 18 18.16 -3.35 -30.43
CA PRO A 18 18.90 -2.30 -29.74
C PRO A 18 20.35 -2.14 -30.25
N CYS A 19 20.64 -1.05 -30.94
CA CYS A 19 22.00 -0.53 -31.12
C CYS A 19 22.26 0.54 -30.05
N TRP A 20 22.80 0.15 -28.90
CA TRP A 20 23.29 1.12 -27.92
C TRP A 20 24.75 1.43 -28.26
N GLY A 21 24.97 2.68 -28.64
CA GLY A 21 26.26 3.22 -29.06
C GLY A 21 27.31 3.18 -27.94
N GLN A 22 28.53 2.89 -28.35
CA GLN A 22 29.73 2.86 -27.55
C GLN A 22 30.31 4.28 -27.46
N VAL A 23 30.34 4.86 -26.27
CA VAL A 23 30.97 6.16 -26.00
C VAL A 23 32.42 5.91 -25.57
N PRO A 24 33.44 6.51 -26.21
CA PRO A 24 34.83 6.35 -25.79
C PRO A 24 35.13 7.15 -24.50
N PRO A 25 36.03 6.65 -23.63
CA PRO A 25 36.39 7.32 -22.39
C PRO A 25 37.32 8.53 -22.63
N PRO A 26 37.20 9.61 -21.83
CA PRO A 26 38.10 10.75 -21.89
C PRO A 26 39.50 10.44 -21.30
N PRO A 27 40.56 11.14 -21.75
CA PRO A 27 41.93 10.94 -21.30
C PRO A 27 42.19 11.47 -19.89
N ALA A 28 43.01 10.72 -19.13
CA ALA A 28 43.39 11.02 -17.76
C ALA A 28 44.33 12.23 -17.64
N PRO A 29 44.06 13.20 -16.75
CA PRO A 29 45.04 14.21 -16.37
C PRO A 29 45.96 13.72 -15.23
N LYS A 30 47.22 14.17 -15.36
CA LYS A 30 48.43 13.87 -14.60
C LYS A 30 48.34 14.19 -13.10
N ALA A 31 49.05 13.36 -12.33
CA ALA A 31 49.37 13.56 -10.92
C ALA A 31 50.16 14.86 -10.67
N ALA A 32 49.79 15.56 -9.60
CA ALA A 32 50.57 16.63 -8.99
C ALA A 32 50.63 16.41 -7.47
N ALA A 33 51.72 16.87 -6.88
CA ALA A 33 52.31 16.43 -5.63
C ALA A 33 51.59 16.87 -4.35
N VAL A 34 51.72 15.97 -3.37
CA VAL A 34 51.72 16.05 -1.90
C VAL A 34 51.80 17.46 -1.27
N ALA A 35 50.88 17.72 -0.33
CA ALA A 35 51.15 18.52 0.86
C ALA A 35 50.35 17.93 2.03
N GLU A 36 51.05 17.22 2.93
CA GLU A 36 50.50 16.74 4.20
C GLU A 36 50.25 17.93 5.14
N VAL A 37 48.98 18.26 5.36
CA VAL A 37 48.57 19.10 6.49
C VAL A 37 47.87 18.17 7.48
N LYS A 38 48.60 17.76 8.51
CA LYS A 38 48.10 16.94 9.62
C LYS A 38 47.28 17.83 10.57
N ALA A 39 46.06 18.17 10.17
CA ALA A 39 45.07 18.80 11.03
C ALA A 39 44.30 17.69 11.77
N SER A 40 44.54 17.57 13.07
CA SER A 40 43.75 16.71 13.95
C SER A 40 42.41 17.38 14.25
N THR A 41 41.50 17.37 13.28
CA THR A 41 40.08 17.60 13.52
C THR A 41 39.39 16.24 13.64
N PRO A 42 38.55 15.99 14.66
CA PRO A 42 37.70 14.81 14.62
C PRO A 42 36.90 14.87 13.32
N ALA A 43 36.89 13.77 12.57
CA ALA A 43 36.15 13.66 11.33
C ALA A 43 34.65 13.75 11.64
N ALA A 44 34.12 14.97 11.71
CA ALA A 44 32.69 15.22 11.77
C ALA A 44 32.10 14.58 10.51
N THR A 45 31.42 13.46 10.71
CA THR A 45 30.78 12.76 9.61
C THR A 45 29.68 13.67 9.04
N LEU A 46 29.47 13.67 7.73
CA LEU A 46 28.45 14.51 7.08
C LEU A 46 27.04 14.29 7.68
N ALA A 47 26.81 13.15 8.32
CA ALA A 47 25.59 12.80 9.05
C ALA A 47 25.37 13.64 10.32
N GLU A 48 26.43 14.11 10.98
CA GLU A 48 26.33 14.96 12.19
C GLU A 48 26.15 16.44 11.85
N LEU A 49 26.70 16.88 10.72
CA LEU A 49 26.56 18.25 10.21
C LEU A 49 25.18 18.51 9.58
N TYR A 50 24.54 17.47 9.03
CA TYR A 50 23.19 17.51 8.49
C TYR A 50 22.31 16.47 9.18
N PRO A 51 21.80 16.73 10.39
CA PRO A 51 20.72 15.93 10.94
C PRO A 51 19.49 16.10 10.05
N VAL A 52 19.28 15.16 9.13
CA VAL A 52 18.16 15.14 8.17
C VAL A 52 16.80 15.20 8.90
N GLU A 53 16.77 14.83 10.18
CA GLU A 53 15.61 14.91 11.05
C GLU A 53 15.24 16.34 11.49
N LYS A 54 16.19 17.28 11.52
CA LYS A 54 15.95 18.67 11.95
C LYS A 54 15.68 19.66 10.80
N MET A 55 15.71 19.18 9.55
CA MET A 55 15.31 19.97 8.37
C MET A 55 13.86 19.69 7.97
N ARG A 56 13.02 19.20 8.90
CA ARG A 56 11.57 19.24 8.77
C ARG A 56 11.05 20.40 9.63
N ASP A 57 10.28 21.26 8.98
CA ASP A 57 9.65 22.44 9.57
C ASP A 57 9.01 22.13 10.94
N PRO A 58 9.40 22.81 12.03
CA PRO A 58 8.84 22.57 13.38
C PRO A 58 7.34 22.89 13.48
N PHE A 59 6.74 23.56 12.48
CA PHE A 59 5.30 23.82 12.41
C PHE A 59 4.56 22.88 11.45
N MET A 60 5.28 22.06 10.68
CA MET A 60 4.69 20.88 10.08
C MET A 60 4.49 19.87 11.20
N LYS A 61 3.30 19.87 11.80
CA LYS A 61 2.81 18.72 12.56
C LYS A 61 3.08 17.52 11.68
N GLY A 62 4.03 16.68 12.07
CA GLY A 62 4.18 15.38 11.47
C GLY A 62 2.83 14.71 11.61
N SER A 63 2.05 14.71 10.54
CA SER A 63 0.92 13.81 10.39
C SER A 63 1.55 12.44 10.18
N SER A 64 2.21 11.91 11.21
CA SER A 64 2.31 10.49 11.41
C SER A 64 0.87 10.08 11.63
N GLY A 65 0.22 9.61 10.57
CA GLY A 65 -1.09 9.01 10.65
C GLY A 65 -1.11 8.08 11.85
N GLY A 66 -2.12 8.23 12.70
CA GLY A 66 -2.24 7.52 13.96
C GLY A 66 -2.03 6.03 13.75
N SER A 67 -0.82 5.57 14.07
CA SER A 67 -0.60 4.18 14.42
C SER A 67 -1.10 4.09 15.84
N VAL A 68 -2.33 3.59 15.99
CA VAL A 68 -2.78 3.01 17.25
C VAL A 68 -1.71 2.00 17.71
N ASP A 69 -1.38 1.99 19.00
CA ASP A 69 -0.41 1.09 19.61
C ASP A 69 -0.75 -0.37 19.26
N ALA A 70 -0.07 -0.91 18.25
CA ALA A 70 -0.29 -2.25 17.70
C ALA A 70 0.38 -3.36 18.55
N GLU A 71 0.67 -3.10 19.82
CA GLU A 71 1.55 -3.95 20.64
C GLU A 71 0.86 -5.19 21.24
N SER A 72 -0.47 -5.31 21.15
CA SER A 72 -1.20 -6.46 21.71
C SER A 72 -1.89 -7.36 20.66
N CYS A 73 -1.81 -7.00 19.40
CA CYS A 73 -2.51 -7.71 18.34
C CYS A 73 -1.66 -8.82 17.74
N LYS A 74 -2.03 -10.08 18.02
CA LYS A 74 -1.45 -11.22 17.32
C LYS A 74 -1.98 -11.23 15.88
N PRO A 75 -1.11 -11.24 14.85
CA PRO A 75 -1.52 -11.17 13.45
C PRO A 75 -2.21 -12.44 12.90
N GLU A 76 -2.44 -13.43 13.77
CA GLU A 76 -2.92 -14.77 13.40
C GLU A 76 -4.45 -14.89 13.45
N ASP A 77 -5.13 -14.09 14.27
CA ASP A 77 -6.59 -14.17 14.44
C ASP A 77 -7.29 -13.13 13.56
N PHE A 78 -7.36 -13.39 12.26
CA PHE A 78 -8.16 -12.57 11.35
C PHE A 78 -9.66 -12.77 11.67
N SER A 79 -10.33 -11.70 12.09
CA SER A 79 -11.78 -11.67 12.31
C SER A 79 -12.41 -10.54 11.53
N ILE A 80 -13.48 -10.85 10.79
CA ILE A 80 -14.22 -9.84 10.01
C ILE A 80 -14.83 -8.80 10.96
N HIS A 81 -15.24 -9.21 12.16
CA HIS A 81 -15.91 -8.37 13.16
C HIS A 81 -15.08 -7.20 13.66
N LEU A 82 -13.76 -7.32 13.57
CA LEU A 82 -12.81 -6.28 13.97
C LEU A 82 -12.51 -5.30 12.84
N LEU A 83 -12.96 -5.58 11.62
CA LEU A 83 -12.72 -4.70 10.49
C LEU A 83 -13.61 -3.46 10.54
N VAL A 84 -12.95 -2.32 10.44
CA VAL A 84 -13.53 -0.99 10.37
C VAL A 84 -13.48 -0.49 8.93
N LEU A 85 -14.61 -0.03 8.40
CA LEU A 85 -14.64 0.55 7.05
C LEU A 85 -14.17 2.01 7.08
N LYS A 86 -12.94 2.26 6.58
CA LYS A 86 -12.34 3.59 6.56
C LYS A 86 -12.76 4.42 5.36
N ALA A 87 -12.80 3.83 4.17
CA ALA A 87 -13.10 4.55 2.95
C ALA A 87 -13.72 3.66 1.88
N MET A 88 -14.47 4.27 0.98
CA MET A 88 -14.95 3.64 -0.26
C MET A 88 -14.59 4.54 -1.43
N LEU A 89 -14.02 3.95 -2.48
CA LEU A 89 -13.55 4.65 -3.66
C LEU A 89 -14.23 4.08 -4.90
N LYS A 90 -14.82 4.96 -5.71
CA LYS A 90 -15.45 4.60 -6.98
C LYS A 90 -14.45 4.84 -8.10
N ASP A 91 -14.00 3.77 -8.72
CA ASP A 91 -13.13 3.83 -9.90
C ASP A 91 -13.90 3.35 -11.13
N PRO A 92 -13.59 3.86 -12.34
CA PRO A 92 -14.31 3.50 -13.55
C PRO A 92 -14.16 2.02 -13.95
N ARG A 93 -13.15 1.33 -13.39
CA ARG A 93 -12.88 -0.08 -13.67
C ARG A 93 -13.46 -1.01 -12.62
N VAL A 94 -13.27 -0.69 -11.34
CA VAL A 94 -13.64 -1.54 -10.20
C VAL A 94 -13.84 -0.64 -9.00
N ASP A 95 -14.85 -0.88 -8.19
CA ASP A 95 -15.00 -0.14 -6.93
C ASP A 95 -14.10 -0.73 -5.83
N PHE A 96 -13.59 0.13 -4.96
CA PHE A 96 -12.70 -0.23 -3.85
C PHE A 96 -13.29 0.15 -2.50
N ALA A 97 -12.97 -0.64 -1.48
CA ALA A 97 -13.15 -0.25 -0.09
C ALA A 97 -11.85 -0.48 0.69
N LEU A 98 -11.54 0.44 1.60
CA LEU A 98 -10.40 0.37 2.50
C LEU A 98 -10.92 0.04 3.90
N LEU A 99 -10.40 -1.05 4.46
CA LEU A 99 -10.74 -1.55 5.78
C LEU A 99 -9.49 -1.47 6.65
N SER A 100 -9.67 -1.17 7.92
CA SER A 100 -8.59 -1.23 8.91
C SER A 100 -9.00 -2.13 10.05
N ASP A 101 -8.03 -2.85 10.58
CA ASP A 101 -8.15 -3.63 11.80
C ASP A 101 -7.66 -2.77 12.99
N PRO A 102 -8.20 -2.92 14.22
CA PRO A 102 -7.62 -2.31 15.42
C PRO A 102 -6.11 -2.55 15.58
N CYS A 103 -5.61 -3.63 14.99
CA CYS A 103 -4.19 -3.97 14.96
C CYS A 103 -3.35 -3.10 14.01
N GLY A 104 -3.95 -2.14 13.31
CA GLY A 104 -3.28 -1.27 12.34
C GLY A 104 -3.08 -1.90 10.95
N ALA A 105 -3.48 -3.17 10.77
CA ALA A 105 -3.46 -3.81 9.46
C ALA A 105 -4.51 -3.18 8.53
N SER A 106 -4.13 -2.92 7.28
CA SER A 106 -5.00 -2.28 6.28
C SER A 106 -5.36 -3.26 5.18
N TYR A 107 -6.65 -3.54 5.03
CA TYR A 107 -7.17 -4.45 4.02
C TYR A 107 -7.86 -3.68 2.89
N VAL A 108 -7.74 -4.17 1.67
CA VAL A 108 -8.42 -3.59 0.50
C VAL A 108 -9.45 -4.58 0.00
N PHE A 109 -10.70 -4.14 -0.12
CA PHE A 109 -11.75 -4.91 -0.77
C PHE A 109 -11.92 -4.41 -2.21
N SER A 110 -11.83 -5.33 -3.18
CA SER A 110 -11.95 -5.00 -4.61
C SER A 110 -12.50 -6.19 -5.39
N GLY A 111 -13.49 -5.94 -6.25
CA GLY A 111 -14.05 -6.97 -7.14
C GLY A 111 -14.58 -8.20 -6.41
N GLY A 112 -15.19 -8.00 -5.23
CA GLY A 112 -15.77 -9.09 -4.43
C GLY A 112 -14.78 -9.86 -3.55
N LYS A 113 -13.50 -9.45 -3.52
CA LYS A 113 -12.43 -10.13 -2.77
C LYS A 113 -11.73 -9.18 -1.82
N LEU A 114 -11.30 -9.70 -0.67
CA LEU A 114 -10.51 -8.98 0.31
C LEU A 114 -9.01 -9.28 0.11
N TYR A 115 -8.18 -8.24 0.15
CA TYR A 115 -6.72 -8.31 -0.01
C TYR A 115 -6.05 -7.77 1.26
N ARG A 116 -5.03 -8.46 1.77
CA ARG A 116 -4.30 -8.03 2.99
C ARG A 116 -3.41 -6.82 2.77
N ASP A 117 -2.94 -6.60 1.55
CA ASP A 117 -2.06 -5.49 1.21
C ASP A 117 -2.55 -4.79 -0.07
N ALA A 118 -2.56 -3.45 -0.06
CA ALA A 118 -2.90 -2.66 -1.23
C ALA A 118 -1.87 -2.79 -2.38
N VAL A 119 -0.60 -3.01 -2.02
CA VAL A 119 0.53 -2.97 -2.96
C VAL A 119 0.64 -4.27 -3.76
N ALA A 120 0.43 -5.40 -3.10
CA ALA A 120 0.49 -6.71 -3.72
C ALA A 120 -0.91 -7.34 -3.75
N LYS A 121 -1.64 -7.14 -4.85
CA LYS A 121 -2.92 -7.83 -5.17
C LYS A 121 -2.82 -9.37 -5.23
N LYS A 122 -1.73 -9.94 -4.74
CA LYS A 122 -1.44 -11.37 -4.68
C LYS A 122 -1.94 -12.00 -3.38
N ASN A 123 -2.05 -11.21 -2.30
CA ASN A 123 -2.44 -11.70 -0.97
C ASN A 123 -3.95 -11.60 -0.77
N VAL A 124 -4.71 -12.47 -1.42
CA VAL A 124 -6.16 -12.60 -1.21
C VAL A 124 -6.41 -13.32 0.12
N VAL A 125 -7.27 -12.75 0.96
CA VAL A 125 -7.76 -13.43 2.16
C VAL A 125 -8.75 -14.51 1.71
N SER A 126 -8.33 -15.77 1.81
CA SER A 126 -9.18 -16.90 1.44
C SER A 126 -10.38 -17.01 2.36
N GLY A 127 -11.55 -17.35 1.80
CA GLY A 127 -12.75 -17.56 2.60
C GLY A 127 -13.53 -16.29 2.97
N VAL A 128 -13.07 -15.11 2.55
CA VAL A 128 -13.81 -13.85 2.69
C VAL A 128 -14.23 -13.35 1.32
N SER A 129 -15.53 -13.21 1.12
CA SER A 129 -16.14 -12.63 -0.08
C SER A 129 -17.11 -11.53 0.33
N GLY A 130 -17.62 -10.75 -0.61
CA GLY A 130 -18.58 -9.72 -0.25
C GLY A 130 -19.19 -9.01 -1.44
N THR A 131 -20.12 -8.11 -1.13
CA THR A 131 -20.76 -7.21 -2.10
C THR A 131 -20.73 -5.79 -1.57
N MET A 132 -20.55 -4.84 -2.48
CA MET A 132 -20.43 -3.43 -2.13
C MET A 132 -21.51 -2.62 -2.84
N THR A 133 -22.21 -1.79 -2.06
CA THR A 133 -23.27 -0.92 -2.57
C THR A 133 -22.88 0.53 -2.36
N MET A 134 -22.34 1.16 -3.40
CA MET A 134 -21.85 2.55 -3.34
C MET A 134 -22.96 3.57 -3.05
N ALA A 135 -24.19 3.30 -3.50
CA ALA A 135 -25.34 4.16 -3.25
C ALA A 135 -25.67 4.28 -1.75
N GLN A 136 -25.47 3.20 -1.01
CA GLN A 136 -25.75 3.10 0.43
C GLN A 136 -24.48 3.26 1.29
N LYS A 137 -23.30 3.46 0.65
CA LYS A 137 -21.99 3.44 1.32
C LYS A 137 -21.84 2.27 2.29
N THR A 138 -22.29 1.10 1.83
CA THR A 138 -22.37 -0.12 2.63
C THR A 138 -21.55 -1.23 1.98
N LEU A 139 -20.78 -1.94 2.78
CA LEU A 139 -20.02 -3.12 2.41
C LEU A 139 -20.54 -4.33 3.19
N THR A 140 -20.96 -5.38 2.49
CA THR A 140 -21.38 -6.64 3.11
C THR A 140 -20.28 -7.67 2.89
N LEU A 141 -19.66 -8.12 3.97
CA LEU A 141 -18.65 -9.18 3.97
C LEU A 141 -19.31 -10.50 4.40
N GLN A 142 -18.90 -11.59 3.77
CA GLN A 142 -19.38 -12.93 4.02
C GLN A 142 -18.21 -13.91 4.06
N THR A 143 -18.13 -14.65 5.15
CA THR A 143 -17.14 -15.71 5.40
C THR A 143 -17.60 -17.04 4.84
N ALA A 144 -16.66 -17.99 4.66
CA ALA A 144 -16.96 -19.37 4.29
C ALA A 144 -17.93 -20.06 5.27
N GLU A 145 -17.91 -19.63 6.53
CA GLU A 145 -18.78 -20.10 7.61
C GLU A 145 -20.21 -19.51 7.54
N LYS A 146 -20.53 -18.74 6.50
CA LYS A 146 -21.79 -18.01 6.30
C LYS A 146 -22.04 -16.92 7.34
N ASP A 147 -21.02 -16.51 8.07
CA ASP A 147 -21.08 -15.29 8.88
C ASP A 147 -21.11 -14.07 7.96
N VAL A 148 -21.97 -13.10 8.28
CA VAL A 148 -22.30 -11.94 7.44
C VAL A 148 -22.18 -10.69 8.27
N GLN A 149 -21.32 -9.79 7.81
CA GLN A 149 -21.11 -8.49 8.45
C GLN A 149 -21.38 -7.36 7.49
N VAL A 150 -22.21 -6.44 7.94
CA VAL A 150 -22.56 -5.23 7.20
C VAL A 150 -21.80 -4.06 7.84
N LEU A 151 -20.90 -3.48 7.06
CA LEU A 151 -20.11 -2.31 7.44
C LEU A 151 -20.65 -1.08 6.71
N ARG A 152 -20.92 -0.02 7.46
CA ARG A 152 -21.43 1.25 6.95
C ARG A 152 -20.44 2.36 7.22
N LEU A 153 -20.22 3.19 6.21
CA LEU A 153 -19.31 4.32 6.35
C LEU A 153 -19.95 5.40 7.23
N GLY A 154 -19.39 5.62 8.43
CA GLY A 154 -19.77 6.74 9.32
C GLY A 154 -20.61 6.39 10.54
N GLU A 155 -20.84 5.10 10.85
CA GLU A 155 -21.66 4.67 12.01
C GLU A 155 -20.82 4.16 13.22
N GLU A 156 -19.48 4.29 13.22
CA GLU A 156 -18.63 3.53 14.16
C GLU A 156 -18.25 4.18 15.50
N GLU A 157 -18.85 5.28 15.95
CA GLU A 157 -18.48 5.87 17.26
C GLU A 157 -19.41 5.55 18.44
N GLU A 158 -20.48 4.77 18.28
CA GLU A 158 -21.48 4.62 19.37
C GLU A 158 -21.46 3.29 20.15
N LYS A 159 -20.67 2.28 19.76
CA LYS A 159 -20.73 0.96 20.43
C LYS A 159 -19.83 0.77 21.67
N GLU A 160 -18.99 1.74 22.04
CA GLU A 160 -18.06 1.59 23.18
C GLU A 160 -18.50 2.29 24.48
N LYS A 161 -19.68 2.95 24.53
CA LYS A 161 -20.12 3.71 25.73
C LYS A 161 -21.20 3.05 26.58
N GLU A 162 -21.62 1.83 26.26
CA GLU A 162 -22.66 1.14 27.04
C GLU A 162 -22.12 -0.16 27.63
N SER A 163 -21.30 -0.01 28.67
CA SER A 163 -21.02 -1.09 29.62
C SER A 163 -21.08 -0.47 31.02
N PRO A 164 -22.12 -0.77 31.82
CA PRO A 164 -22.30 -0.24 33.18
C PRO A 164 -21.31 -0.82 34.19
#